data_AF-A0A963ZFF1-F1
#
_entry.id   AF-A0A963ZFF1-F1
#
_cell.length_a   1.000
_cell.length_b   1.000
_cell.length_c   1.000
_cell.angle_alpha   90.00
_cell.angle_beta   90.00
_cell.angle_gamma   90.00
#
_symmetry.space_group_name_H-M   'P 1'
#
loop_
_entity.id
_entity.type
_entity.pdbx_description
1 polymer ?
#
loop_
_entity_poly.entity_id
_entity_poly.type
_entity_poly.pdbx_seq_one_letter_code
_entity_poly.pdbx_strand_id
1 'polypeptide(L)'
;MSTYYRFALPFLLLLLGLSACTHRYEPPTSISGVVNHYAAVLDKVDCGFVVDDVEGWKRGDLVLVIQMQGARIENSNTSRYGTVVNYGSAGLYEFNRVSHVEENTIWLENNLVNTYMLSGNVQLVLVPEYNHVTVSADLTSRPWNGRKGGVVAISASGKVTLAADIDASASGFRGGAVHEQVSVVPNYEGDYVSNDGEKHSEKGEGIHDFGLDAWTLGRGAPANGGGGGGNHNGGGGGGANSGCGGNGGYSYQHPRYSGDYQIAQGLGGHALDNTGRIQRLFLGGGGGAGHTNNSTSSDGGNGGGIILIQASQVVCNGHTIRSRGEDAERSNYDGGSGGGAGGTVALLVQRISEGINIDVSGGNGGDSYNDVEHKDVGTGGGGGGGTVRVSGNGDALRGVQVLLDGGKNGTTIRGSDYGATPGCRGQITRDFNVPHGVEQCNGEEDLRRIEEEKTDLGLSSVNIAQ
;
A
#
# COMPACT_ATOMS: atom_id res chain seq x y z
N MET A 1 -23.27 73.10 72.49
CA MET A 1 -24.23 72.96 71.36
C MET A 1 -23.43 72.61 70.12
N SER A 2 -23.65 71.58 69.31
CA SER A 2 -24.59 70.47 69.26
C SER A 2 -24.01 69.51 68.21
N THR A 3 -23.84 68.21 68.55
CA THR A 3 -24.09 66.98 67.74
C THR A 3 -23.87 67.01 66.21
N TYR A 4 -23.22 66.03 65.58
CA TYR A 4 -23.84 64.75 65.16
C TYR A 4 -22.81 63.63 64.91
N TYR A 5 -23.14 62.43 65.39
CA TYR A 5 -22.58 61.12 64.99
C TYR A 5 -23.01 60.77 63.56
N ARG A 6 -22.13 60.08 62.79
CA ARG A 6 -22.57 59.16 61.72
C ARG A 6 -21.69 57.91 61.64
N PHE A 7 -22.40 56.82 61.37
CA PHE A 7 -22.07 55.39 61.43
C PHE A 7 -21.22 54.89 60.26
N ALA A 8 -20.67 53.68 60.48
CA ALA A 8 -19.78 52.89 59.63
C ALA A 8 -20.39 52.31 58.34
N LEU A 9 -19.52 52.00 57.36
CA LEU A 9 -19.64 50.85 56.44
C LEU A 9 -18.31 50.62 55.70
N PRO A 10 -17.61 49.47 55.82
CA PRO A 10 -16.55 49.11 54.89
C PRO A 10 -17.14 48.34 53.70
N PHE A 11 -16.91 48.84 52.49
CA PHE A 11 -17.30 48.20 51.23
C PHE A 11 -16.34 47.03 50.94
N LEU A 12 -16.82 45.80 51.11
CA LEU A 12 -16.13 44.58 50.68
C LEU A 12 -16.40 44.39 49.18
N LEU A 13 -15.43 44.74 48.33
CA LEU A 13 -15.49 44.47 46.89
C LEU A 13 -15.24 42.99 46.63
N LEU A 14 -16.31 42.24 46.39
CA LEU A 14 -16.26 40.85 45.93
C LEU A 14 -15.89 40.85 44.43
N LEU A 15 -14.61 40.60 44.11
CA LEU A 15 -14.14 40.34 42.75
C LEU A 15 -14.68 38.98 42.28
N LEU A 16 -15.86 39.00 41.66
CA LEU A 16 -16.36 37.89 40.83
C LEU A 16 -15.46 37.79 39.59
N GLY A 17 -14.46 36.91 39.67
CA GLY A 17 -13.70 36.46 38.50
C GLY A 17 -14.63 35.72 37.55
N LEU A 18 -15.20 36.46 36.59
CA LEU A 18 -15.74 35.87 35.37
C LEU A 18 -14.56 35.23 34.62
N SER A 19 -14.32 33.94 34.87
CA SER A 19 -13.62 33.07 33.92
C SER A 19 -14.47 33.02 32.66
N ALA A 20 -14.31 34.01 31.79
CA ALA A 20 -14.71 33.89 30.42
C ALA A 20 -13.93 32.70 29.86
N CYS A 21 -14.62 31.60 29.58
CA CYS A 21 -14.12 30.57 28.68
C CYS A 21 -13.82 31.24 27.35
N THR A 22 -12.61 31.78 27.18
CA THR A 22 -12.08 32.10 25.87
C THR A 22 -11.88 30.75 25.20
N HIS A 23 -12.83 30.33 24.38
CA HIS A 23 -12.58 29.29 23.39
C HIS A 23 -11.36 29.77 22.58
N ARG A 24 -10.17 29.21 22.88
CA ARG A 24 -9.01 29.40 22.03
C ARG A 24 -9.39 28.79 20.70
N TYR A 25 -9.57 29.64 19.69
CA TYR A 25 -9.65 29.21 18.30
C TYR A 25 -8.26 28.68 17.95
N GLU A 26 -8.07 27.36 18.04
CA GLU A 26 -6.90 26.73 17.45
C GLU A 26 -7.06 26.80 15.94
N PRO A 27 -6.13 27.47 15.22
CA PRO A 27 -6.19 27.49 13.76
C PRO A 27 -6.13 26.03 13.25
N PRO A 28 -6.88 25.70 12.19
CA PRO A 28 -6.91 24.34 11.67
C PRO A 28 -5.50 23.89 11.28
N THR A 29 -5.07 22.73 11.80
CA THR A 29 -3.81 22.10 11.41
C THR A 29 -3.81 21.82 9.92
N SER A 30 -2.73 22.19 9.23
CA SER A 30 -2.57 21.95 7.79
C SER A 30 -1.41 20.99 7.53
N ILE A 31 -1.62 20.04 6.62
CA ILE A 31 -0.64 19.01 6.26
C ILE A 31 -0.46 18.91 4.74
N SER A 32 0.66 18.33 4.32
CA SER A 32 1.04 18.09 2.92
C SER A 32 2.25 17.15 2.85
N GLY A 33 2.57 16.64 1.66
CA GLY A 33 3.75 15.80 1.42
C GLY A 33 3.62 14.44 2.11
N VAL A 34 4.74 13.90 2.61
CA VAL A 34 4.75 12.64 3.36
C VAL A 34 4.60 12.92 4.85
N VAL A 35 3.47 12.53 5.44
CA VAL A 35 3.21 12.69 6.88
C VAL A 35 3.55 11.47 7.73
N ASN A 36 3.68 10.31 7.09
CA ASN A 36 3.98 9.06 7.78
C ASN A 36 5.50 8.83 7.86
N HIS A 37 5.94 8.29 9.00
CA HIS A 37 7.28 7.74 9.17
C HIS A 37 7.18 6.21 9.12
N TYR A 38 8.17 5.56 8.50
CA TYR A 38 8.15 4.12 8.22
C TYR A 38 9.40 3.46 8.79
N ALA A 39 9.21 2.38 9.52
CA ALA A 39 10.29 1.54 10.05
C ALA A 39 10.09 0.10 9.58
N ALA A 40 11.08 -0.47 8.88
CA ALA A 40 11.07 -1.87 8.51
C ALA A 40 11.43 -2.70 9.74
N VAL A 41 10.64 -3.72 10.01
CA VAL A 41 10.90 -4.62 11.14
C VAL A 41 12.02 -5.58 10.76
N LEU A 42 13.05 -5.63 11.60
CA LEU A 42 14.21 -6.51 11.46
C LEU A 42 14.08 -7.76 12.33
N ASP A 43 13.59 -7.58 13.54
CA ASP A 43 13.37 -8.66 14.51
C ASP A 43 12.19 -8.33 15.44
N LYS A 44 11.67 -9.35 16.11
CA LYS A 44 10.60 -9.22 17.09
C LYS A 44 11.15 -9.56 18.48
N VAL A 45 10.98 -8.63 19.41
CA VAL A 45 11.11 -8.88 20.85
C VAL A 45 9.72 -9.08 21.46
N ASP A 46 9.63 -9.28 22.77
CA ASP A 46 8.37 -9.56 23.49
C ASP A 46 7.17 -8.71 23.02
N CYS A 47 7.07 -7.48 23.50
CA CYS A 47 6.06 -6.51 23.10
C CYS A 47 6.67 -5.38 22.27
N GLY A 48 7.59 -5.70 21.35
CA GLY A 48 8.27 -4.68 20.57
C GLY A 48 8.92 -5.22 19.30
N PHE A 49 9.45 -4.31 18.51
CA PHE A 49 10.13 -4.62 17.26
C PHE A 49 11.47 -3.91 17.19
N VAL A 50 12.51 -4.68 16.84
CA VAL A 50 13.77 -4.10 16.38
C VAL A 50 13.56 -3.63 14.96
N VAL A 51 13.88 -2.37 14.68
CA VAL A 51 13.62 -1.73 13.39
C VAL A 51 14.87 -1.11 12.78
N ASP A 52 14.79 -0.78 11.50
CA ASP A 52 15.87 -0.13 10.76
C ASP A 52 16.02 1.37 11.06
N ASP A 53 14.98 2.00 11.61
CA ASP A 53 14.93 3.44 11.89
C ASP A 53 13.95 3.75 13.03
N VAL A 54 14.45 4.41 14.08
CA VAL A 54 13.68 4.89 15.24
C VAL A 54 13.56 6.42 15.29
N GLU A 55 14.02 7.13 14.27
CA GLU A 55 13.95 8.59 14.23
C GLU A 55 12.49 9.08 14.16
N GLY A 56 12.13 10.01 15.05
CA GLY A 56 10.82 10.65 15.09
C GLY A 56 9.74 9.92 15.88
N TRP A 57 10.02 8.71 16.39
CA TRP A 57 9.10 7.95 17.24
C TRP A 57 9.20 8.38 18.71
N LYS A 58 8.06 8.54 19.37
CA LYS A 58 7.97 8.91 20.79
C LYS A 58 6.87 8.14 21.50
N ARG A 59 6.96 8.10 22.84
CA ARG A 59 5.92 7.53 23.70
C ARG A 59 4.54 8.14 23.37
N GLY A 60 3.54 7.28 23.30
CA GLY A 60 2.14 7.62 23.04
C GLY A 60 1.78 7.70 21.56
N ASP A 61 2.74 7.65 20.64
CA ASP A 61 2.47 7.69 19.21
C ASP A 61 1.57 6.52 18.77
N LEU A 62 0.56 6.83 17.96
CA LEU A 62 -0.25 5.82 17.30
C LEU A 62 0.57 5.17 16.17
N VAL A 63 0.65 3.85 16.19
CA VAL A 63 1.41 3.07 15.20
C VAL A 63 0.49 2.06 14.53
N LEU A 64 0.57 1.99 13.20
CA LEU A 64 0.04 0.90 12.40
C LEU A 64 1.14 -0.16 12.23
N VAL A 65 0.90 -1.35 12.74
CA VAL A 65 1.67 -2.55 12.38
C VAL A 65 1.01 -3.15 11.15
N ILE A 66 1.76 -3.38 10.07
CA ILE A 66 1.23 -3.96 8.84
C ILE A 66 2.27 -4.86 8.15
N GLN A 67 1.82 -5.98 7.62
CA GLN A 67 2.67 -6.91 6.87
C GLN A 67 2.30 -6.89 5.39
N MET A 68 3.30 -6.74 4.52
CA MET A 68 3.05 -6.46 3.11
C MET A 68 3.04 -7.76 2.27
N GLN A 69 3.89 -8.72 2.60
CA GLN A 69 4.13 -9.94 1.84
C GLN A 69 4.10 -11.19 2.73
N GLY A 70 4.49 -12.35 2.19
CA GLY A 70 4.53 -13.64 2.90
C GLY A 70 3.39 -14.60 2.54
N ALA A 71 2.66 -14.34 1.46
CA ALA A 71 1.71 -15.30 0.92
C ALA A 71 2.45 -16.48 0.27
N ARG A 72 1.90 -17.68 0.42
CA ARG A 72 2.38 -18.91 -0.24
C ARG A 72 1.59 -19.15 -1.52
N ILE A 73 2.29 -19.43 -2.60
CA ILE A 73 1.73 -19.75 -3.92
C ILE A 73 2.01 -21.21 -4.31
N GLU A 74 1.31 -21.70 -5.32
CA GLU A 74 1.79 -22.83 -6.13
C GLU A 74 3.01 -22.37 -6.94
N ASN A 75 4.15 -23.02 -6.77
CA ASN A 75 5.43 -22.59 -7.35
C ASN A 75 5.97 -23.53 -8.43
N SER A 76 5.22 -24.57 -8.80
CA SER A 76 5.59 -25.48 -9.89
C SER A 76 5.52 -24.77 -11.25
N ASN A 77 6.49 -25.02 -12.14
CA ASN A 77 6.51 -24.50 -13.52
C ASN A 77 5.37 -25.09 -14.38
N THR A 78 4.14 -24.64 -14.14
CA THR A 78 2.89 -25.15 -14.73
C THR A 78 1.87 -24.01 -14.79
N SER A 79 0.73 -24.24 -15.45
CA SER A 79 -0.39 -23.28 -15.50
C SER A 79 -0.99 -22.88 -14.14
N ARG A 80 -0.62 -23.59 -13.06
CA ARG A 80 -1.06 -23.26 -11.71
C ARG A 80 -0.10 -22.33 -10.96
N TYR A 81 1.10 -22.07 -11.50
CA TYR A 81 2.09 -21.18 -10.89
C TYR A 81 1.43 -19.86 -10.46
N GLY A 82 1.77 -19.36 -9.27
CA GLY A 82 1.29 -18.07 -8.80
C GLY A 82 -0.03 -18.09 -8.06
N THR A 83 -0.83 -19.16 -8.21
CA THR A 83 -2.10 -19.29 -7.50
C THR A 83 -1.86 -19.24 -5.99
N VAL A 84 -2.51 -18.32 -5.28
CA VAL A 84 -2.37 -18.18 -3.82
C VAL A 84 -2.96 -19.41 -3.13
N VAL A 85 -2.11 -20.14 -2.40
CA VAL A 85 -2.49 -21.30 -1.59
C VAL A 85 -2.86 -20.86 -0.17
N ASN A 86 -2.13 -19.89 0.38
CA ASN A 86 -2.39 -19.33 1.70
C ASN A 86 -1.84 -17.91 1.78
N TYR A 87 -2.67 -16.96 2.24
CA TYR A 87 -2.25 -15.57 2.46
C TYR A 87 -1.24 -15.38 3.59
N GLY A 88 -1.14 -16.34 4.52
CA GLY A 88 -0.36 -16.20 5.73
C GLY A 88 -0.75 -14.91 6.47
N SER A 89 0.26 -14.12 6.81
CA SER A 89 0.10 -12.81 7.46
C SER A 89 0.15 -11.64 6.47
N ALA A 90 0.24 -11.89 5.16
CA ALA A 90 0.24 -10.83 4.14
C ALA A 90 -1.05 -10.02 4.19
N GLY A 91 -0.92 -8.70 4.31
CA GLY A 91 -2.02 -7.75 4.45
C GLY A 91 -2.70 -7.74 5.82
N LEU A 92 -2.19 -8.45 6.84
CA LEU A 92 -2.66 -8.25 8.22
C LEU A 92 -2.17 -6.90 8.75
N TYR A 93 -3.00 -6.28 9.59
CA TYR A 93 -2.75 -4.96 10.14
C TYR A 93 -3.45 -4.77 11.49
N GLU A 94 -2.91 -3.90 12.32
CA GLU A 94 -3.54 -3.42 13.56
C GLU A 94 -2.92 -2.13 14.09
N PHE A 95 -3.66 -1.40 14.91
CA PHE A 95 -3.15 -0.24 15.64
C PHE A 95 -2.62 -0.62 17.02
N ASN A 96 -1.57 0.07 17.44
CA ASN A 96 -1.07 0.05 18.80
C ASN A 96 -0.54 1.44 19.17
N ARG A 97 0.01 1.59 20.37
CA ARG A 97 0.73 2.80 20.78
C ARG A 97 2.16 2.47 21.16
N VAL A 98 3.06 3.41 20.91
CA VAL A 98 4.45 3.30 21.34
C VAL A 98 4.52 3.53 22.84
N SER A 99 4.95 2.53 23.61
CA SER A 99 5.24 2.66 25.03
C SER A 99 6.52 3.47 25.26
N HIS A 100 7.60 3.09 24.59
CA HIS A 100 8.88 3.80 24.60
C HIS A 100 9.76 3.31 23.46
N VAL A 101 10.86 4.03 23.23
CA VAL A 101 11.91 3.67 22.28
C VAL A 101 13.19 3.45 23.07
N GLU A 102 13.87 2.33 22.83
CA GLU A 102 15.13 1.99 23.45
C GLU A 102 16.05 1.38 22.39
N GLU A 103 17.24 1.97 22.21
CA GLU A 103 18.17 1.63 21.13
C GLU A 103 17.46 1.64 19.76
N ASN A 104 17.42 0.51 19.05
CA ASN A 104 16.73 0.33 17.78
C ASN A 104 15.37 -0.37 17.94
N THR A 105 14.81 -0.39 19.16
CA THR A 105 13.58 -1.10 19.47
C THR A 105 12.45 -0.11 19.76
N ILE A 106 11.33 -0.31 19.05
CA ILE A 106 10.05 0.36 19.36
C ILE A 106 9.22 -0.62 20.18
N TRP A 107 8.98 -0.27 21.44
CA TRP A 107 8.15 -1.05 22.37
C TRP A 107 6.70 -0.57 22.30
N LEU A 108 5.76 -1.50 22.30
CA LEU A 108 4.32 -1.25 22.21
C LEU A 108 3.68 -1.23 23.60
N GLU A 109 2.53 -0.57 23.73
CA GLU A 109 1.76 -0.54 24.97
C GLU A 109 0.97 -1.83 25.21
N ASN A 110 0.48 -2.47 24.15
CA ASN A 110 -0.42 -3.63 24.26
C ASN A 110 0.05 -4.82 23.41
N ASN A 111 -0.38 -6.04 23.75
CA ASN A 111 -0.09 -7.22 22.94
C ASN A 111 -0.80 -7.14 21.59
N LEU A 112 -0.18 -7.69 20.55
CA LEU A 112 -0.78 -7.72 19.21
C LEU A 112 -1.88 -8.80 19.14
N VAL A 113 -2.96 -8.47 18.44
CA VAL A 113 -4.04 -9.41 18.10
C VAL A 113 -3.57 -10.40 17.03
N ASN A 114 -2.83 -9.91 16.04
CA ASN A 114 -2.33 -10.75 14.96
C ASN A 114 -0.93 -11.31 15.26
N THR A 115 -0.65 -12.46 14.65
CA THR A 115 0.71 -12.99 14.54
C THR A 115 1.32 -12.59 13.21
N TYR A 116 2.50 -11.97 13.25
CA TYR A 116 3.23 -11.52 12.07
C TYR A 116 4.38 -12.48 11.74
N MET A 117 4.64 -12.66 10.45
CA MET A 117 5.77 -13.42 9.93
C MET A 117 6.78 -12.44 9.34
N LEU A 118 7.89 -12.20 10.04
CA LEU A 118 8.87 -11.16 9.66
C LEU A 118 9.47 -11.36 8.26
N SER A 119 9.55 -12.62 7.82
CA SER A 119 9.92 -13.01 6.46
C SER A 119 9.05 -12.39 5.37
N GLY A 120 7.82 -11.99 5.69
CA GLY A 120 6.87 -11.37 4.77
C GLY A 120 6.87 -9.84 4.80
N ASN A 121 7.99 -9.21 5.15
CA ASN A 121 8.16 -7.75 5.17
C ASN A 121 7.10 -7.01 5.99
N VAL A 122 7.33 -6.97 7.30
CA VAL A 122 6.53 -6.21 8.27
C VAL A 122 7.10 -4.80 8.39
N GLN A 123 6.23 -3.79 8.43
CA GLN A 123 6.61 -2.41 8.71
C GLN A 123 5.73 -1.79 9.78
N LEU A 124 6.32 -0.84 10.50
CA LEU A 124 5.63 0.08 11.39
C LEU A 124 5.41 1.41 10.66
N VAL A 125 4.20 1.95 10.74
CA VAL A 125 3.85 3.25 10.17
C VAL A 125 3.35 4.16 11.28
N LEU A 126 4.05 5.27 11.51
CA LEU A 126 3.60 6.31 12.45
C LEU A 126 2.33 6.96 11.89
N VAL A 127 1.27 7.04 12.67
CA VAL A 127 -0.04 7.59 12.28
C VAL A 127 -0.30 8.89 13.04
N PRO A 128 -0.10 10.06 12.42
CA PRO A 128 -0.39 11.33 13.08
C PRO A 128 -1.87 11.45 13.47
N GLU A 129 -2.12 11.91 14.70
CA GLU A 129 -3.44 12.14 15.27
C GLU A 129 -3.76 13.64 15.29
N TYR A 130 -4.97 14.02 14.84
CA TYR A 130 -5.44 15.40 14.78
C TYR A 130 -6.82 15.56 15.43
N ASN A 131 -7.16 16.77 15.85
CA ASN A 131 -8.56 17.13 16.14
C ASN A 131 -9.32 17.40 14.84
N HIS A 132 -8.83 18.38 14.08
CA HIS A 132 -9.26 18.67 12.72
C HIS A 132 -8.03 18.93 11.87
N VAL A 133 -8.06 18.54 10.60
CA VAL A 133 -6.91 18.71 9.71
C VAL A 133 -7.35 19.10 8.31
N THR A 134 -6.56 19.95 7.67
CA THR A 134 -6.70 20.33 6.25
C THR A 134 -5.52 19.81 5.45
N VAL A 135 -5.80 19.03 4.39
CA VAL A 135 -4.80 18.67 3.38
C VAL A 135 -4.66 19.86 2.44
N SER A 136 -3.60 20.64 2.64
CA SER A 136 -3.41 21.96 2.02
C SER A 136 -2.63 21.93 0.71
N ALA A 137 -1.88 20.84 0.48
CA ALA A 137 -1.23 20.44 -0.76
C ALA A 137 -1.19 18.90 -0.77
N ASP A 138 -0.84 18.29 -1.91
CA ASP A 138 -0.94 16.84 -2.10
C ASP A 138 -0.29 16.07 -0.95
N LEU A 139 -1.08 15.16 -0.36
CA LEU A 139 -0.65 14.26 0.69
C LEU A 139 -0.28 12.91 0.07
N THR A 140 0.98 12.51 0.21
CA THR A 140 1.53 11.34 -0.49
C THR A 140 2.19 10.36 0.46
N SER A 141 2.49 9.16 -0.05
CA SER A 141 3.34 8.18 0.64
C SER A 141 4.75 8.17 0.05
N ARG A 142 5.73 7.69 0.83
CA ARG A 142 6.96 7.18 0.21
C ARG A 142 6.60 5.92 -0.58
N PRO A 143 7.02 5.74 -1.84
CA PRO A 143 6.79 4.50 -2.57
C PRO A 143 7.35 3.28 -1.83
N TRP A 144 6.72 2.13 -2.02
CA TRP A 144 7.25 0.86 -1.55
C TRP A 144 8.64 0.58 -2.12
N ASN A 145 9.59 0.21 -1.27
CA ASN A 145 10.98 -0.04 -1.67
C ASN A 145 11.42 -1.51 -1.57
N GLY A 146 10.46 -2.44 -1.39
CA GLY A 146 10.74 -3.85 -1.11
C GLY A 146 10.77 -4.19 0.40
N ARG A 147 10.77 -3.19 1.29
CA ARG A 147 10.80 -3.42 2.76
C ARG A 147 9.81 -2.54 3.54
N LYS A 148 9.66 -1.27 3.14
CA LYS A 148 8.76 -0.29 3.77
C LYS A 148 8.26 0.76 2.77
N GLY A 149 7.23 1.51 3.16
CA GLY A 149 6.55 2.51 2.32
C GLY A 149 5.19 2.02 1.80
N GLY A 150 4.63 2.80 0.88
CA GLY A 150 3.37 2.52 0.19
C GLY A 150 2.10 2.78 0.99
N VAL A 151 2.18 3.44 2.16
CA VAL A 151 1.03 3.68 3.04
C VAL A 151 0.88 5.17 3.37
N VAL A 152 -0.29 5.75 3.15
CA VAL A 152 -0.74 7.00 3.77
C VAL A 152 -1.71 6.64 4.88
N ALA A 153 -1.44 7.03 6.12
CA ALA A 153 -2.31 6.77 7.26
C ALA A 153 -2.47 8.01 8.15
N ILE A 154 -3.71 8.47 8.35
CA ILE A 154 -4.01 9.59 9.25
C ILE A 154 -5.22 9.29 10.12
N SER A 155 -5.20 9.83 11.34
CA SER A 155 -6.32 9.75 12.28
C SER A 155 -6.74 11.16 12.70
N ALA A 156 -8.03 11.46 12.61
CA ALA A 156 -8.62 12.69 13.11
C ALA A 156 -9.84 12.37 13.98
N SER A 157 -9.91 12.90 15.20
CA SER A 157 -11.12 12.75 16.03
C SER A 157 -12.32 13.49 15.42
N GLY A 158 -12.05 14.58 14.70
CA GLY A 158 -13.02 15.41 13.99
C GLY A 158 -12.93 15.27 12.46
N LYS A 159 -12.67 16.38 11.78
CA LYS A 159 -12.81 16.51 10.31
C LYS A 159 -11.46 16.44 9.60
N VAL A 160 -11.42 15.73 8.48
CA VAL A 160 -10.38 15.85 7.45
C VAL A 160 -10.95 16.67 6.31
N THR A 161 -10.36 17.82 6.00
CA THR A 161 -10.77 18.70 4.90
C THR A 161 -9.74 18.64 3.79
N LEU A 162 -10.16 18.35 2.57
CA LEU A 162 -9.29 18.36 1.40
C LEU A 162 -9.35 19.74 0.73
N ALA A 163 -8.19 20.37 0.61
CA ALA A 163 -7.93 21.49 -0.31
C ALA A 163 -6.90 21.09 -1.39
N ALA A 164 -6.48 19.83 -1.38
CA ALA A 164 -5.64 19.15 -2.35
C ALA A 164 -5.90 17.63 -2.29
N ASP A 165 -5.32 16.87 -3.21
CA ASP A 165 -5.57 15.42 -3.30
C ASP A 165 -4.82 14.65 -2.19
N ILE A 166 -5.30 13.45 -1.88
CA ILE A 166 -4.50 12.42 -1.19
C ILE A 166 -4.14 11.39 -2.26
N ASP A 167 -2.84 11.27 -2.57
CA ASP A 167 -2.37 10.49 -3.70
C ASP A 167 -1.30 9.46 -3.30
N ALA A 168 -1.67 8.19 -3.39
CA ALA A 168 -0.80 7.04 -3.23
C ALA A 168 -0.70 6.23 -4.54
N SER A 169 -0.94 6.85 -5.69
CA SER A 169 -0.79 6.20 -7.00
C SER A 169 0.65 5.78 -7.24
N ALA A 170 0.86 4.63 -7.88
CA ALA A 170 2.18 4.07 -8.17
C ALA A 170 3.10 3.83 -6.93
N SER A 171 2.58 3.98 -5.70
CA SER A 171 3.36 3.79 -4.47
C SER A 171 3.34 2.35 -3.92
N GLY A 172 2.67 1.43 -4.62
CA GLY A 172 2.50 0.02 -4.27
C GLY A 172 3.64 -0.88 -4.75
N PHE A 173 3.36 -2.17 -4.93
CA PHE A 173 4.39 -3.12 -5.33
C PHE A 173 5.03 -2.74 -6.67
N ARG A 174 6.35 -2.95 -6.78
CA ARG A 174 7.13 -2.50 -7.93
C ARG A 174 6.81 -3.31 -9.18
N GLY A 175 6.80 -2.67 -10.34
CA GLY A 175 6.78 -3.36 -11.62
C GLY A 175 8.06 -4.17 -11.85
N GLY A 176 7.98 -5.17 -12.74
CA GLY A 176 9.15 -5.93 -13.17
C GLY A 176 10.08 -5.05 -14.00
N ALA A 177 11.39 -5.20 -13.82
CA ALA A 177 12.37 -4.46 -14.58
C ALA A 177 12.55 -5.01 -15.99
N VAL A 178 12.81 -4.12 -16.94
CA VAL A 178 13.17 -4.50 -18.30
C VAL A 178 14.59 -5.08 -18.35
N HIS A 179 14.76 -6.19 -19.07
CA HIS A 179 16.06 -6.82 -19.32
C HIS A 179 16.26 -7.06 -20.80
N GLU A 180 17.38 -6.55 -21.32
CA GLU A 180 17.77 -6.68 -22.72
C GLU A 180 18.28 -8.09 -23.03
N GLN A 181 17.64 -8.76 -24.00
CA GLN A 181 18.15 -9.99 -24.57
C GLN A 181 19.45 -9.69 -25.34
N VAL A 182 20.54 -10.41 -25.03
CA VAL A 182 21.81 -10.27 -25.74
C VAL A 182 22.11 -11.43 -26.70
N SER A 183 21.40 -12.56 -26.56
CA SER A 183 21.59 -13.76 -27.37
C SER A 183 20.27 -14.27 -27.95
N VAL A 184 20.23 -14.52 -29.26
CA VAL A 184 19.02 -15.00 -29.96
C VAL A 184 18.58 -16.37 -29.45
N VAL A 185 17.33 -16.45 -28.98
CA VAL A 185 16.65 -17.69 -28.59
C VAL A 185 15.83 -18.24 -29.78
N PRO A 186 16.13 -19.45 -30.30
CA PRO A 186 15.53 -19.95 -31.53
C PRO A 186 14.11 -20.52 -31.39
N ASN A 187 13.63 -20.77 -30.17
CA ASN A 187 12.28 -21.28 -29.90
C ASN A 187 11.49 -20.29 -29.05
N TYR A 188 10.18 -20.16 -29.24
CA TYR A 188 9.34 -19.46 -28.25
C TYR A 188 9.29 -20.28 -26.95
N GLU A 189 9.62 -19.64 -25.82
CA GLU A 189 9.68 -20.29 -24.52
C GLU A 189 8.45 -19.93 -23.67
N GLY A 190 7.89 -20.94 -23.02
CA GLY A 190 6.60 -20.84 -22.30
C GLY A 190 6.71 -21.05 -20.80
N ASP A 191 7.90 -20.93 -20.21
CA ASP A 191 8.13 -21.20 -18.80
C ASP A 191 7.38 -20.21 -17.91
N TYR A 192 6.57 -20.74 -16.99
CA TYR A 192 5.86 -19.96 -15.97
C TYR A 192 6.82 -19.33 -14.98
N VAL A 193 7.96 -19.97 -14.73
CA VAL A 193 9.02 -19.42 -13.89
C VAL A 193 10.39 -19.83 -14.41
N SER A 194 11.32 -18.88 -14.42
CA SER A 194 12.66 -19.03 -14.97
C SER A 194 13.65 -18.12 -14.24
N ASN A 195 14.93 -18.38 -14.47
CA ASN A 195 16.06 -17.52 -14.12
C ASN A 195 16.89 -17.13 -15.36
N ASP A 196 16.35 -17.37 -16.57
CA ASP A 196 17.00 -17.10 -17.85
C ASP A 196 16.45 -15.81 -18.49
N GLY A 197 17.20 -14.72 -18.34
CA GLY A 197 16.87 -13.39 -18.86
C GLY A 197 16.86 -13.29 -20.38
N GLU A 198 17.47 -14.25 -21.09
CA GLU A 198 17.40 -14.28 -22.56
C GLU A 198 16.02 -14.69 -23.06
N LYS A 199 15.31 -15.49 -22.26
CA LYS A 199 14.01 -16.08 -22.60
C LYS A 199 12.83 -15.30 -22.03
N HIS A 200 13.01 -14.68 -20.87
CA HIS A 200 11.92 -14.07 -20.13
C HIS A 200 12.33 -12.78 -19.44
N SER A 201 11.39 -11.85 -19.35
CA SER A 201 11.50 -10.61 -18.59
C SER A 201 11.01 -10.79 -17.16
N GLU A 202 11.24 -9.76 -16.34
CA GLU A 202 10.83 -9.76 -14.94
C GLU A 202 9.32 -9.66 -14.76
N LYS A 203 8.88 -10.37 -13.73
CA LYS A 203 7.55 -10.30 -13.14
C LYS A 203 7.45 -9.05 -12.25
N GLY A 204 6.25 -8.52 -12.09
CA GLY A 204 5.97 -7.53 -11.07
C GLY A 204 5.95 -8.13 -9.66
N GLU A 205 6.24 -7.31 -8.66
CA GLU A 205 6.13 -7.68 -7.25
C GLU A 205 4.66 -7.87 -6.83
N GLY A 206 4.46 -8.67 -5.78
CA GLY A 206 3.16 -8.91 -5.17
C GLY A 206 3.27 -9.37 -3.73
N ILE A 207 2.15 -9.82 -3.16
CA ILE A 207 2.06 -10.32 -1.77
C ILE A 207 2.85 -11.61 -1.54
N HIS A 208 3.27 -12.27 -2.61
CA HIS A 208 4.22 -13.35 -2.58
C HIS A 208 5.63 -12.78 -2.70
N ASP A 209 6.42 -12.93 -1.64
CA ASP A 209 7.86 -12.79 -1.70
C ASP A 209 8.48 -13.44 -0.47
N PHE A 210 9.44 -14.32 -0.73
CA PHE A 210 10.47 -14.70 0.22
C PHE A 210 11.73 -15.11 -0.56
N GLY A 211 12.61 -14.14 -0.84
CA GLY A 211 13.99 -14.36 -1.32
C GLY A 211 14.23 -14.07 -2.81
N LEU A 212 13.94 -12.83 -3.23
CA LEU A 212 13.95 -12.22 -4.57
C LEU A 212 15.02 -12.59 -5.64
N ASP A 213 15.90 -13.58 -5.46
CA ASP A 213 16.88 -13.95 -6.50
C ASP A 213 16.49 -15.17 -7.35
N ALA A 214 15.54 -16.02 -6.90
CA ALA A 214 15.31 -17.32 -7.54
C ALA A 214 14.11 -17.40 -8.50
N TRP A 215 13.22 -16.39 -8.55
CA TRP A 215 11.90 -16.56 -9.18
C TRP A 215 11.36 -15.29 -9.86
N THR A 216 12.23 -14.40 -10.32
CA THR A 216 11.84 -13.09 -10.85
C THR A 216 11.43 -13.12 -12.32
N LEU A 217 11.76 -14.15 -13.11
CA LEU A 217 11.49 -14.19 -14.55
C LEU A 217 10.45 -15.24 -14.94
N GLY A 218 9.82 -15.05 -16.09
CA GLY A 218 8.89 -16.01 -16.70
C GLY A 218 7.46 -15.51 -16.76
N ARG A 219 6.62 -16.22 -17.51
CA ARG A 219 5.27 -15.73 -17.84
C ARG A 219 4.25 -15.81 -16.71
N GLY A 220 4.49 -16.66 -15.71
CA GLY A 220 3.55 -16.91 -14.61
C GLY A 220 3.47 -15.72 -13.66
N ALA A 221 2.27 -15.34 -13.25
CA ALA A 221 2.03 -14.18 -12.40
C ALA A 221 2.21 -14.54 -10.91
N PRO A 222 3.16 -13.97 -10.15
CA PRO A 222 3.40 -14.39 -8.76
C PRO A 222 2.36 -13.75 -7.82
N ALA A 223 1.34 -14.53 -7.42
CA ALA A 223 0.18 -14.01 -6.71
C ALA A 223 -0.45 -12.83 -7.48
N ASN A 224 -0.45 -11.62 -6.92
CA ASN A 224 -1.01 -10.45 -7.57
C ASN A 224 0.00 -9.64 -8.40
N GLY A 225 1.28 -10.02 -8.46
CA GLY A 225 2.22 -9.45 -9.44
C GLY A 225 1.94 -9.95 -10.85
N GLY A 226 2.17 -9.14 -11.88
CA GLY A 226 2.05 -9.53 -13.28
C GLY A 226 3.22 -10.39 -13.76
N GLY A 227 2.99 -11.33 -14.67
CA GLY A 227 4.03 -12.16 -15.27
C GLY A 227 4.83 -11.40 -16.34
N GLY A 228 6.13 -11.70 -16.47
CA GLY A 228 6.99 -11.10 -17.48
C GLY A 228 6.72 -11.65 -18.89
N GLY A 229 7.01 -10.83 -19.90
CA GLY A 229 6.97 -11.25 -21.30
C GLY A 229 8.06 -12.28 -21.61
N GLY A 230 7.79 -13.15 -22.58
CA GLY A 230 8.72 -14.14 -23.09
C GLY A 230 9.22 -13.81 -24.49
N ASN A 231 10.26 -14.52 -24.91
CA ASN A 231 10.83 -14.33 -26.21
C ASN A 231 9.88 -14.83 -27.33
N HIS A 232 9.82 -14.18 -28.49
CA HIS A 232 10.45 -12.91 -28.81
C HIS A 232 9.43 -11.77 -28.67
N ASN A 233 9.71 -10.77 -27.85
CA ASN A 233 8.91 -9.55 -27.73
C ASN A 233 7.45 -9.83 -27.33
N GLY A 234 7.24 -10.82 -26.46
CA GLY A 234 5.97 -11.03 -25.78
C GLY A 234 5.68 -9.92 -24.78
N GLY A 235 4.41 -9.56 -24.62
CA GLY A 235 4.00 -8.49 -23.71
C GLY A 235 3.95 -8.94 -22.25
N GLY A 236 4.16 -8.00 -21.33
CA GLY A 236 4.05 -8.22 -19.89
C GLY A 236 2.59 -8.23 -19.41
N GLY A 237 2.29 -9.07 -18.42
CA GLY A 237 0.98 -9.14 -17.78
C GLY A 237 0.76 -8.00 -16.78
N GLY A 238 -0.47 -7.51 -16.65
CA GLY A 238 -0.83 -6.49 -15.67
C GLY A 238 -0.83 -7.02 -14.23
N GLY A 239 -0.55 -6.16 -13.27
CA GLY A 239 -0.66 -6.47 -11.84
C GLY A 239 -2.12 -6.62 -11.40
N ALA A 240 -2.36 -7.12 -10.19
CA ALA A 240 -3.68 -7.34 -9.62
C ALA A 240 -3.86 -6.80 -8.19
N ASN A 241 -5.12 -6.62 -7.81
CA ASN A 241 -5.58 -6.43 -6.44
C ASN A 241 -6.91 -7.20 -6.31
N SER A 242 -8.05 -6.59 -5.91
CA SER A 242 -9.34 -7.30 -5.95
C SER A 242 -9.82 -7.58 -7.38
N GLY A 243 -9.41 -6.75 -8.35
CA GLY A 243 -9.47 -7.06 -9.77
C GLY A 243 -8.25 -7.87 -10.22
N CYS A 244 -8.48 -8.88 -11.06
CA CYS A 244 -7.44 -9.59 -11.80
C CYS A 244 -6.64 -8.64 -12.71
N GLY A 245 -5.38 -8.97 -12.96
CA GLY A 245 -4.60 -8.35 -14.02
C GLY A 245 -4.92 -8.95 -15.38
N GLY A 246 -4.69 -8.17 -16.43
CA GLY A 246 -4.83 -8.60 -17.82
C GLY A 246 -3.59 -9.31 -18.34
N ASN A 247 -3.75 -10.21 -19.31
CA ASN A 247 -2.62 -10.84 -19.99
C ASN A 247 -1.94 -9.85 -20.94
N GLY A 248 -0.63 -10.00 -21.12
CA GLY A 248 0.11 -9.36 -22.20
C GLY A 248 -0.22 -9.99 -23.55
N GLY A 249 0.19 -9.31 -24.62
CA GLY A 249 0.01 -9.76 -25.99
C GLY A 249 1.04 -10.82 -26.39
N TYR A 250 0.72 -11.54 -27.45
CA TYR A 250 1.54 -12.61 -28.01
C TYR A 250 2.89 -12.10 -28.54
N SER A 251 3.85 -13.00 -28.68
CA SER A 251 5.18 -12.67 -29.19
C SER A 251 5.17 -12.31 -30.68
N TYR A 252 6.22 -11.60 -31.10
CA TYR A 252 6.50 -11.31 -32.50
C TYR A 252 6.67 -12.59 -33.32
N GLN A 253 5.87 -12.76 -34.39
CA GLN A 253 5.91 -13.96 -35.22
C GLN A 253 6.94 -13.85 -36.36
N HIS A 254 8.01 -14.65 -36.32
CA HIS A 254 9.02 -14.68 -37.38
C HIS A 254 9.49 -16.09 -37.76
N PRO A 255 9.73 -16.40 -39.07
CA PRO A 255 10.19 -17.73 -39.51
C PRO A 255 11.53 -18.22 -38.95
N ARG A 256 12.32 -17.31 -38.35
CA ARG A 256 13.56 -17.63 -37.64
C ARG A 256 13.33 -18.39 -36.33
N TYR A 257 12.13 -18.28 -35.76
CA TYR A 257 11.78 -18.85 -34.47
C TYR A 257 10.78 -20.00 -34.66
N SER A 258 11.02 -21.13 -33.99
CA SER A 258 10.13 -22.29 -33.99
C SER A 258 9.22 -22.34 -32.75
N GLY A 259 8.07 -22.99 -32.89
CA GLY A 259 7.10 -23.18 -31.81
C GLY A 259 5.89 -22.24 -31.91
N ASP A 260 5.12 -22.20 -30.83
CA ASP A 260 3.91 -21.40 -30.72
C ASP A 260 4.22 -20.04 -30.07
N TYR A 261 4.12 -18.95 -30.85
CA TYR A 261 4.39 -17.59 -30.38
C TYR A 261 3.41 -17.09 -29.31
N GLN A 262 2.27 -17.78 -29.12
CA GLN A 262 1.26 -17.39 -28.14
C GLN A 262 1.64 -17.81 -26.71
N ILE A 263 2.56 -18.77 -26.55
CA ILE A 263 2.93 -19.29 -25.22
C ILE A 263 3.91 -18.38 -24.47
N ALA A 264 4.43 -17.35 -25.13
CA ALA A 264 5.42 -16.45 -24.55
C ALA A 264 4.80 -15.13 -24.02
N GLN A 265 3.48 -14.98 -24.01
CA GLN A 265 2.84 -13.82 -23.34
C GLN A 265 2.96 -13.91 -21.81
N GLY A 266 3.19 -12.78 -21.15
CA GLY A 266 3.07 -12.61 -19.71
C GLY A 266 1.61 -12.75 -19.25
N LEU A 267 1.40 -13.44 -18.14
CA LEU A 267 0.06 -13.67 -17.59
C LEU A 267 -0.31 -12.59 -16.56
N GLY A 268 -1.59 -12.23 -16.52
CA GLY A 268 -2.10 -11.24 -15.57
C GLY A 268 -2.10 -11.75 -14.13
N GLY A 269 -1.87 -10.83 -13.18
CA GLY A 269 -1.91 -11.10 -11.74
C GLY A 269 -3.23 -11.71 -11.27
N HIS A 270 -3.15 -12.56 -10.25
CA HIS A 270 -4.32 -13.17 -9.63
C HIS A 270 -5.06 -12.18 -8.72
N ALA A 271 -6.38 -12.11 -8.86
CA ALA A 271 -7.23 -11.34 -7.96
C ALA A 271 -7.11 -11.84 -6.52
N LEU A 272 -6.96 -10.92 -5.58
CA LEU A 272 -6.89 -11.18 -4.15
C LEU A 272 -8.30 -11.20 -3.54
N ASP A 273 -8.55 -12.18 -2.68
CA ASP A 273 -9.77 -12.27 -1.90
C ASP A 273 -9.75 -11.19 -0.80
N ASN A 274 -10.67 -10.24 -0.95
CA ASN A 274 -10.87 -9.13 -0.02
C ASN A 274 -12.19 -9.25 0.76
N THR A 275 -12.91 -10.37 0.64
CA THR A 275 -14.28 -10.57 1.14
C THR A 275 -14.37 -11.50 2.34
N GLY A 276 -13.27 -12.15 2.73
CA GLY A 276 -13.20 -13.06 3.87
C GLY A 276 -13.41 -12.38 5.23
N ARG A 277 -13.63 -13.21 6.26
CA ARG A 277 -13.78 -12.75 7.66
C ARG A 277 -12.54 -12.04 8.21
N ILE A 278 -11.36 -12.41 7.71
CA ILE A 278 -10.09 -11.76 8.04
C ILE A 278 -9.93 -10.61 7.06
N GLN A 279 -10.09 -9.38 7.57
CA GLN A 279 -9.90 -8.18 6.77
C GLN A 279 -8.40 -7.99 6.49
N ARG A 280 -8.06 -7.61 5.26
CA ARG A 280 -6.66 -7.40 4.83
C ARG A 280 -6.53 -6.10 4.03
N LEU A 281 -5.38 -5.46 4.15
CA LEU A 281 -4.99 -4.30 3.35
C LEU A 281 -3.83 -4.68 2.44
N PHE A 282 -3.98 -4.47 1.14
CA PHE A 282 -2.96 -4.83 0.14
C PHE A 282 -2.54 -3.61 -0.68
N LEU A 283 -1.25 -3.53 -0.99
CA LEU A 283 -0.79 -2.75 -2.12
C LEU A 283 -1.30 -3.39 -3.43
N GLY A 284 -1.48 -2.59 -4.46
CA GLY A 284 -1.63 -3.09 -5.82
C GLY A 284 -0.36 -3.83 -6.25
N GLY A 285 -0.52 -4.93 -6.97
CA GLY A 285 0.61 -5.65 -7.58
C GLY A 285 1.23 -4.86 -8.74
N GLY A 286 2.53 -5.01 -8.92
CA GLY A 286 3.23 -4.43 -10.08
C GLY A 286 2.91 -5.20 -11.36
N GLY A 287 2.97 -4.53 -12.51
CA GLY A 287 2.93 -5.17 -13.82
C GLY A 287 4.24 -5.87 -14.15
N GLY A 288 4.21 -6.88 -15.02
CA GLY A 288 5.40 -7.51 -15.57
C GLY A 288 5.99 -6.70 -16.74
N ALA A 289 7.30 -6.78 -16.94
CA ALA A 289 7.97 -6.16 -18.07
C ALA A 289 7.69 -6.92 -19.37
N GLY A 290 7.63 -6.20 -20.50
CA GLY A 290 7.65 -6.77 -21.83
C GLY A 290 9.05 -7.23 -22.24
N HIS A 291 9.12 -8.27 -23.08
CA HIS A 291 10.38 -8.79 -23.60
C HIS A 291 11.01 -7.85 -24.63
N THR A 292 12.33 -7.67 -24.58
CA THR A 292 13.05 -6.66 -25.35
C THR A 292 14.37 -7.18 -25.90
N ASN A 293 14.69 -6.77 -27.12
CA ASN A 293 15.95 -7.07 -27.82
C ASN A 293 16.41 -5.88 -28.69
N ASN A 294 15.76 -4.73 -28.52
CA ASN A 294 16.07 -3.47 -29.19
C ASN A 294 16.14 -2.29 -28.21
N SER A 295 16.10 -2.55 -26.89
CA SER A 295 16.17 -1.57 -25.80
C SER A 295 15.11 -0.48 -25.86
N THR A 296 13.88 -0.88 -26.20
CA THR A 296 12.76 0.03 -26.43
C THR A 296 11.50 -0.33 -25.65
N SER A 297 11.53 -1.39 -24.85
CA SER A 297 10.52 -1.71 -23.83
C SER A 297 10.69 -0.83 -22.58
N SER A 298 9.70 -0.86 -21.69
CA SER A 298 9.72 -0.16 -20.40
C SER A 298 9.65 -1.14 -19.24
N ASP A 299 9.85 -0.66 -18.03
CA ASP A 299 9.47 -1.42 -16.83
C ASP A 299 7.93 -1.63 -16.80
N GLY A 300 7.50 -2.63 -16.03
CA GLY A 300 6.09 -2.75 -15.66
C GLY A 300 5.62 -1.58 -14.80
N GLY A 301 4.33 -1.25 -14.85
CA GLY A 301 3.77 -0.20 -14.01
C GLY A 301 3.75 -0.60 -12.53
N ASN A 302 4.11 0.31 -11.63
CA ASN A 302 3.99 0.10 -10.19
C ASN A 302 2.52 0.06 -9.74
N GLY A 303 2.21 -0.76 -8.73
CA GLY A 303 0.86 -0.81 -8.16
C GLY A 303 0.51 0.44 -7.34
N GLY A 304 -0.77 0.61 -6.99
CA GLY A 304 -1.22 1.66 -6.07
C GLY A 304 -0.94 1.31 -4.61
N GLY A 305 -0.75 2.34 -3.77
CA GLY A 305 -0.51 2.18 -2.33
C GLY A 305 -1.74 1.88 -1.48
N ILE A 306 -1.61 2.05 -0.17
CA ILE A 306 -2.71 2.00 0.80
C ILE A 306 -2.96 3.41 1.31
N ILE A 307 -4.23 3.82 1.35
CA ILE A 307 -4.67 5.03 2.05
C ILE A 307 -5.59 4.60 3.18
N LEU A 308 -5.26 4.91 4.42
CA LEU A 308 -6.06 4.63 5.62
C LEU A 308 -6.45 5.95 6.29
N ILE A 309 -7.75 6.23 6.36
CA ILE A 309 -8.27 7.44 7.01
C ILE A 309 -9.25 7.02 8.11
N GLN A 310 -8.94 7.42 9.34
CA GLN A 310 -9.88 7.39 10.45
C GLN A 310 -10.34 8.82 10.75
N ALA A 311 -11.64 9.09 10.61
CA ALA A 311 -12.19 10.43 10.85
C ALA A 311 -13.68 10.40 11.21
N SER A 312 -14.19 11.40 11.92
CA SER A 312 -15.65 11.57 12.02
C SER A 312 -16.26 11.94 10.65
N GLN A 313 -15.57 12.80 9.89
CA GLN A 313 -16.03 13.26 8.58
C GLN A 313 -14.85 13.57 7.66
N VAL A 314 -14.99 13.23 6.37
CA VAL A 314 -14.11 13.73 5.30
C VAL A 314 -14.89 14.74 4.45
N VAL A 315 -14.33 15.94 4.29
CA VAL A 315 -14.87 17.03 3.48
C VAL A 315 -13.97 17.22 2.28
N CYS A 316 -14.44 16.87 1.08
CA CYS A 316 -13.55 16.64 -0.06
C CYS A 316 -13.41 17.85 -0.99
N ASN A 317 -14.36 18.78 -1.00
CA ASN A 317 -14.31 20.02 -1.81
C ASN A 317 -13.96 19.83 -3.30
N GLY A 318 -14.27 18.66 -3.90
CA GLY A 318 -13.95 18.34 -5.29
C GLY A 318 -12.57 17.70 -5.52
N HIS A 319 -11.81 17.41 -4.46
CA HIS A 319 -10.53 16.71 -4.51
C HIS A 319 -10.69 15.18 -4.48
N THR A 320 -9.64 14.49 -4.91
CA THR A 320 -9.61 13.03 -5.11
C THR A 320 -8.81 12.33 -4.02
N ILE A 321 -9.27 11.15 -3.61
CA ILE A 321 -8.46 10.18 -2.87
C ILE A 321 -8.05 9.09 -3.87
N ARG A 322 -6.77 9.04 -4.25
CA ARG A 322 -6.28 8.21 -5.34
C ARG A 322 -5.26 7.19 -4.86
N SER A 323 -5.48 5.93 -5.21
CA SER A 323 -4.51 4.85 -5.10
C SER A 323 -4.52 4.04 -6.41
N ARG A 324 -4.20 4.73 -7.51
CA ARG A 324 -4.26 4.19 -8.86
C ARG A 324 -2.98 3.43 -9.20
N GLY A 325 -3.10 2.37 -10.00
CA GLY A 325 -1.94 1.69 -10.58
C GLY A 325 -1.31 2.50 -11.72
N GLU A 326 0.00 2.41 -11.89
CA GLU A 326 0.73 3.12 -12.93
C GLU A 326 0.47 2.54 -14.32
N ASP A 327 0.28 3.41 -15.31
CA ASP A 327 0.25 3.01 -16.71
C ASP A 327 1.65 2.55 -17.14
N ALA A 328 1.74 1.46 -17.89
CA ALA A 328 2.99 1.12 -18.55
C ALA A 328 3.24 2.03 -19.76
N GLU A 329 4.50 2.35 -20.00
CA GLU A 329 4.87 3.16 -21.15
C GLU A 329 4.74 2.37 -22.45
N ARG A 330 4.66 3.12 -23.55
CA ARG A 330 4.63 2.55 -24.89
C ARG A 330 6.00 2.00 -25.26
N SER A 331 6.01 0.80 -25.81
CA SER A 331 7.19 0.18 -26.41
C SER A 331 7.24 0.43 -27.93
N ASN A 332 8.44 0.65 -28.46
CA ASN A 332 8.68 0.69 -29.91
C ASN A 332 9.37 -0.61 -30.34
N TYR A 333 8.90 -1.33 -31.36
CA TYR A 333 9.52 -2.58 -31.86
C TYR A 333 9.52 -3.80 -30.92
N ASP A 334 9.46 -3.61 -29.60
CA ASP A 334 9.55 -4.65 -28.57
C ASP A 334 8.21 -4.92 -27.87
N GLY A 335 8.21 -5.86 -26.92
CA GLY A 335 7.04 -6.16 -26.11
C GLY A 335 6.64 -4.95 -25.24
N GLY A 336 5.35 -4.66 -25.13
CA GLY A 336 4.80 -3.68 -24.20
C GLY A 336 4.66 -4.27 -22.79
N SER A 337 4.87 -3.45 -21.77
CA SER A 337 4.83 -3.86 -20.37
C SER A 337 3.43 -3.76 -19.76
N GLY A 338 3.17 -4.55 -18.72
CA GLY A 338 1.87 -4.57 -18.05
C GLY A 338 1.66 -3.37 -17.14
N GLY A 339 0.42 -2.88 -17.04
CA GLY A 339 0.05 -1.82 -16.10
C GLY A 339 0.00 -2.32 -14.65
N GLY A 340 0.27 -1.44 -13.69
CA GLY A 340 0.16 -1.74 -12.26
C GLY A 340 -1.29 -1.82 -11.81
N ALA A 341 -1.60 -2.59 -10.78
CA ALA A 341 -2.95 -2.63 -10.22
C ALA A 341 -3.25 -1.45 -9.30
N GLY A 342 -4.54 -1.10 -9.17
CA GLY A 342 -5.01 -0.20 -8.12
C GLY A 342 -4.70 -0.74 -6.72
N GLY A 343 -4.50 0.17 -5.77
CA GLY A 343 -4.22 -0.15 -4.38
C GLY A 343 -5.46 -0.26 -3.51
N THR A 344 -5.33 0.06 -2.22
CA THR A 344 -6.44 0.03 -1.26
C THR A 344 -6.74 1.42 -0.70
N VAL A 345 -8.00 1.82 -0.67
CA VAL A 345 -8.48 2.97 0.11
C VAL A 345 -9.38 2.46 1.22
N ALA A 346 -8.97 2.62 2.47
CA ALA A 346 -9.62 2.13 3.66
C ALA A 346 -10.11 3.29 4.54
N LEU A 347 -11.42 3.34 4.75
CA LEU A 347 -12.12 4.49 5.32
C LEU A 347 -12.88 4.06 6.57
N LEU A 348 -12.36 4.46 7.72
CA LEU A 348 -13.03 4.36 9.01
C LEU A 348 -13.69 5.71 9.30
N VAL A 349 -14.80 5.98 8.61
CA VAL A 349 -15.43 7.30 8.56
C VAL A 349 -16.96 7.22 8.68
N GLN A 350 -17.56 8.16 9.42
CA GLN A 350 -19.03 8.18 9.58
C GLN A 350 -19.72 8.82 8.37
N ARG A 351 -19.11 9.84 7.78
CA ARG A 351 -19.65 10.56 6.62
C ARG A 351 -18.55 11.10 5.72
N ILE A 352 -18.80 11.06 4.41
CA ILE A 352 -18.02 11.78 3.41
C ILE A 352 -18.95 12.84 2.79
N SER A 353 -18.45 14.05 2.54
CA SER A 353 -19.21 15.06 1.81
C SER A 353 -19.44 14.62 0.35
N GLU A 354 -20.54 15.04 -0.26
CA GLU A 354 -20.78 14.83 -1.69
C GLU A 354 -19.65 15.45 -2.54
N GLY A 355 -19.43 14.91 -3.75
CA GLY A 355 -18.46 15.45 -4.71
C GLY A 355 -17.03 14.91 -4.58
N ILE A 356 -16.82 13.75 -3.95
CA ILE A 356 -15.53 13.05 -3.96
C ILE A 356 -15.44 12.03 -5.11
N ASN A 357 -14.25 11.96 -5.69
CA ASN A 357 -13.77 10.82 -6.46
C ASN A 357 -12.83 9.98 -5.59
N ILE A 358 -13.14 8.71 -5.41
CA ILE A 358 -12.17 7.72 -4.93
C ILE A 358 -11.72 6.95 -6.16
N ASP A 359 -10.42 6.98 -6.46
CA ASP A 359 -9.86 6.33 -7.63
C ASP A 359 -8.87 5.25 -7.22
N VAL A 360 -9.29 4.00 -7.41
CA VAL A 360 -8.46 2.81 -7.23
C VAL A 360 -8.37 2.05 -8.55
N SER A 361 -8.43 2.74 -9.68
CA SER A 361 -8.34 2.09 -11.00
C SER A 361 -6.97 1.44 -11.24
N GLY A 362 -6.94 0.45 -12.13
CA GLY A 362 -5.70 -0.11 -12.64
C GLY A 362 -5.04 0.80 -13.68
N GLY A 363 -3.73 0.66 -13.84
CA GLY A 363 -2.96 1.25 -14.91
C GLY A 363 -3.17 0.50 -16.22
N ASN A 364 -3.14 1.21 -17.34
CA ASN A 364 -3.21 0.65 -18.69
C ASN A 364 -1.89 -0.08 -19.02
N GLY A 365 -1.98 -1.13 -19.82
CA GLY A 365 -0.81 -1.78 -20.41
C GLY A 365 -0.22 -0.95 -21.54
N GLY A 366 1.08 -1.12 -21.77
CA GLY A 366 1.84 -0.39 -22.78
C GLY A 366 1.41 -0.76 -24.20
N ASP A 367 1.14 0.26 -25.02
CA ASP A 367 0.98 0.07 -26.46
C ASP A 367 2.28 -0.45 -27.08
N SER A 368 2.16 -1.09 -28.25
CA SER A 368 3.32 -1.51 -29.04
C SER A 368 3.31 -0.88 -30.42
N TYR A 369 4.47 -0.34 -30.82
CA TYR A 369 4.64 0.29 -32.12
C TYR A 369 5.74 -0.39 -32.92
N ASN A 370 5.37 -1.43 -33.66
CA ASN A 370 6.23 -2.06 -34.65
C ASN A 370 5.71 -1.79 -36.07
N ASP A 371 6.34 -0.87 -36.78
CA ASP A 371 6.07 -0.58 -38.19
C ASP A 371 6.93 -1.41 -39.16
N VAL A 372 7.88 -2.20 -38.64
CA VAL A 372 8.73 -3.09 -39.43
C VAL A 372 7.98 -4.38 -39.78
N GLU A 373 8.22 -4.89 -40.99
CA GLU A 373 7.66 -6.15 -41.53
C GLU A 373 6.13 -6.27 -41.56
N HIS A 374 5.39 -5.20 -41.24
CA HIS A 374 3.92 -5.20 -41.11
C HIS A 374 3.37 -6.22 -40.09
N LYS A 375 4.15 -6.53 -39.04
CA LYS A 375 3.78 -7.51 -38.02
C LYS A 375 3.55 -6.87 -36.66
N ASP A 376 2.72 -7.53 -35.87
CA ASP A 376 2.43 -7.13 -34.50
C ASP A 376 3.46 -7.72 -33.51
N VAL A 377 3.67 -7.00 -32.41
CA VAL A 377 4.51 -7.40 -31.27
C VAL A 377 3.66 -7.27 -30.01
N GLY A 378 4.00 -8.02 -28.96
CA GLY A 378 3.18 -8.13 -27.77
C GLY A 378 2.92 -6.76 -27.15
N THR A 379 1.67 -6.50 -26.77
CA THR A 379 1.27 -5.29 -26.02
C THR A 379 1.13 -5.61 -24.53
N GLY A 380 1.07 -4.59 -23.69
CA GLY A 380 0.89 -4.78 -22.25
C GLY A 380 -0.52 -5.20 -21.84
N GLY A 381 -0.61 -6.05 -20.82
CA GLY A 381 -1.88 -6.32 -20.13
C GLY A 381 -2.29 -5.17 -19.20
N GLY A 382 -3.59 -4.90 -19.09
CA GLY A 382 -4.10 -3.88 -18.17
C GLY A 382 -4.04 -4.31 -16.70
N GLY A 383 -3.68 -3.41 -15.79
CA GLY A 383 -3.68 -3.68 -14.35
C GLY A 383 -5.09 -3.83 -13.78
N GLY A 384 -5.26 -4.65 -12.75
CA GLY A 384 -6.54 -4.86 -12.08
C GLY A 384 -6.98 -3.68 -11.21
N GLY A 385 -8.29 -3.47 -11.08
CA GLY A 385 -8.84 -2.49 -10.15
C GLY A 385 -8.57 -2.85 -8.68
N GLY A 386 -8.41 -1.81 -7.86
CA GLY A 386 -8.13 -1.88 -6.44
C GLY A 386 -9.36 -2.03 -5.55
N THR A 387 -9.17 -1.84 -4.25
CA THR A 387 -10.21 -2.09 -3.23
C THR A 387 -10.55 -0.82 -2.47
N VAL A 388 -11.84 -0.53 -2.32
CA VAL A 388 -12.31 0.48 -1.36
C VAL A 388 -12.99 -0.20 -0.18
N ARG A 389 -12.48 0.01 1.03
CA ARG A 389 -13.00 -0.56 2.26
C ARG A 389 -13.66 0.54 3.09
N VAL A 390 -14.89 0.35 3.52
CA VAL A 390 -15.63 1.35 4.30
C VAL A 390 -16.22 0.76 5.58
N SER A 391 -16.20 1.52 6.66
CA SER A 391 -16.81 1.12 7.93
C SER A 391 -18.33 1.00 7.83
N GLY A 392 -18.88 0.03 8.57
CA GLY A 392 -20.31 -0.26 8.62
C GLY A 392 -20.91 -0.58 7.24
N ASN A 393 -22.19 -0.24 7.07
CA ASN A 393 -22.97 -0.59 5.87
C ASN A 393 -22.61 0.20 4.60
N GLY A 394 -21.59 1.06 4.64
CA GLY A 394 -21.14 1.85 3.49
C GLY A 394 -21.97 3.11 3.20
N ASP A 395 -22.80 3.56 4.14
CA ASP A 395 -23.58 4.80 4.01
C ASP A 395 -22.71 6.04 3.78
N ALA A 396 -21.45 6.00 4.25
CA ALA A 396 -20.47 7.05 4.01
C ALA A 396 -20.14 7.25 2.51
N LEU A 397 -20.42 6.26 1.65
CA LEU A 397 -20.19 6.34 0.20
C LEU A 397 -21.41 6.83 -0.59
N ARG A 398 -22.51 7.22 0.05
CA ARG A 398 -23.68 7.77 -0.66
C ARG A 398 -23.28 9.08 -1.36
N GLY A 399 -23.46 9.13 -2.69
CA GLY A 399 -23.08 10.31 -3.49
C GLY A 399 -21.57 10.43 -3.77
N VAL A 400 -20.80 9.38 -3.50
CA VAL A 400 -19.36 9.28 -3.81
C VAL A 400 -19.19 8.53 -5.13
N GLN A 401 -18.38 9.08 -6.05
CA GLN A 401 -17.97 8.36 -7.24
C GLN A 401 -16.75 7.50 -6.90
N VAL A 402 -16.85 6.20 -7.16
CA VAL A 402 -15.74 5.25 -6.96
C VAL A 402 -15.32 4.67 -8.31
N LEU A 403 -14.09 4.96 -8.73
CA LEU A 403 -13.47 4.42 -9.93
C LEU A 403 -12.76 3.11 -9.56
N LEU A 404 -13.33 2.00 -10.01
CA LEU A 404 -12.87 0.63 -9.72
C LEU A 404 -12.38 -0.09 -10.98
N ASP A 405 -12.39 0.58 -12.13
CA ASP A 405 -12.13 -0.10 -13.39
C ASP A 405 -10.69 -0.61 -13.45
N GLY A 406 -10.52 -1.80 -14.03
CA GLY A 406 -9.20 -2.23 -14.45
C GLY A 406 -8.69 -1.34 -15.58
N GLY A 407 -7.37 -1.27 -15.72
CA GLY A 407 -6.74 -0.62 -16.84
C GLY A 407 -7.03 -1.35 -18.15
N LYS A 408 -6.96 -0.62 -19.26
CA LYS A 408 -7.06 -1.18 -20.60
C LYS A 408 -5.78 -1.93 -20.95
N ASN A 409 -5.87 -2.94 -21.80
CA ASN A 409 -4.68 -3.47 -22.46
C ASN A 409 -4.11 -2.45 -23.45
N GLY A 410 -2.82 -2.61 -23.75
CA GLY A 410 -2.19 -1.93 -24.86
C GLY A 410 -2.71 -2.42 -26.21
N THR A 411 -2.50 -1.58 -27.20
CA THR A 411 -2.87 -1.80 -28.60
C THR A 411 -1.65 -1.72 -29.50
N THR A 412 -1.66 -2.50 -30.59
CA THR A 412 -0.62 -2.40 -31.61
C THR A 412 -0.85 -1.14 -32.46
N ILE A 413 0.16 -0.71 -33.21
CA ILE A 413 0.03 0.35 -34.22
C ILE A 413 -1.15 0.14 -35.19
N ARG A 414 -1.61 -1.10 -35.38
CA ARG A 414 -2.73 -1.47 -36.27
C ARG A 414 -4.08 -1.52 -35.56
N GLY A 415 -4.12 -1.18 -34.26
CA GLY A 415 -5.33 -1.14 -33.44
C GLY A 415 -5.81 -2.51 -32.94
N SER A 416 -4.96 -3.53 -32.99
CA SER A 416 -5.25 -4.88 -32.46
C SER A 416 -4.82 -4.99 -30.99
N ASP A 417 -5.45 -5.87 -30.22
CA ASP A 417 -5.00 -6.24 -28.87
C ASP A 417 -3.84 -7.26 -28.90
N TYR A 418 -3.68 -7.97 -30.02
CA TYR A 418 -2.72 -9.05 -30.23
C TYR A 418 -2.66 -10.05 -29.06
N GLY A 419 -3.83 -10.40 -28.51
CA GLY A 419 -3.96 -11.36 -27.39
C GLY A 419 -3.93 -10.75 -25.99
N ALA A 420 -3.59 -9.46 -25.87
CA ALA A 420 -3.62 -8.78 -24.58
C ALA A 420 -5.06 -8.55 -24.09
N THR A 421 -5.24 -8.50 -22.77
CA THR A 421 -6.57 -8.31 -22.17
C THR A 421 -6.58 -7.18 -21.15
N PRO A 422 -7.72 -6.48 -20.96
CA PRO A 422 -7.83 -5.48 -19.90
C PRO A 422 -7.81 -6.15 -18.53
N GLY A 423 -7.55 -5.36 -17.49
CA GLY A 423 -7.70 -5.78 -16.10
C GLY A 423 -9.16 -5.90 -15.70
N CYS A 424 -9.45 -6.73 -14.70
CA CYS A 424 -10.78 -6.82 -14.11
C CYS A 424 -11.08 -5.59 -13.23
N ARG A 425 -12.37 -5.28 -13.09
CA ARG A 425 -12.87 -4.31 -12.11
C ARG A 425 -12.57 -4.76 -10.67
N GLY A 426 -12.19 -3.82 -9.82
CA GLY A 426 -12.00 -3.98 -8.37
C GLY A 426 -13.31 -3.99 -7.58
N GLN A 427 -13.21 -3.87 -6.26
CA GLN A 427 -14.33 -4.11 -5.34
C GLN A 427 -14.48 -3.04 -4.25
N ILE A 428 -15.72 -2.86 -3.78
CA ILE A 428 -16.03 -2.15 -2.53
C ILE A 428 -16.37 -3.20 -1.48
N THR A 429 -15.74 -3.14 -0.30
CA THR A 429 -16.08 -3.98 0.85
C THR A 429 -16.51 -3.14 2.05
N ARG A 430 -17.35 -3.74 2.88
CA ARG A 430 -18.03 -3.10 4.02
C ARG A 430 -17.52 -3.67 5.34
N ASP A 431 -18.02 -3.11 6.44
CA ASP A 431 -17.68 -3.54 7.80
C ASP A 431 -16.17 -3.53 8.06
N PHE A 432 -15.46 -2.59 7.41
CA PHE A 432 -14.06 -2.35 7.67
C PHE A 432 -13.88 -1.87 9.12
N ASN A 433 -12.91 -2.47 9.79
CA ASN A 433 -12.43 -2.07 11.11
C ASN A 433 -10.91 -2.17 11.17
N VAL A 434 -10.32 -1.54 12.18
CA VAL A 434 -8.91 -1.70 12.51
C VAL A 434 -8.83 -2.38 13.87
N PRO A 435 -8.25 -3.58 13.98
CA PRO A 435 -7.95 -4.18 15.27
C PRO A 435 -7.02 -3.27 16.06
N HIS A 436 -7.17 -3.27 17.38
CA HIS A 436 -6.25 -2.60 18.30
C HIS A 436 -5.57 -3.65 19.16
N GLY A 437 -4.31 -3.42 19.50
CA GLY A 437 -3.61 -4.23 20.48
C GLY A 437 -4.44 -4.42 21.74
N VAL A 438 -4.39 -5.62 22.29
CA VAL A 438 -5.17 -6.08 23.44
C VAL A 438 -4.26 -6.29 24.62
N GLU A 439 -4.74 -5.98 25.82
CA GLU A 439 -4.03 -6.21 27.09
C GLU A 439 -2.69 -5.46 27.19
N GLN A 440 -2.51 -4.68 28.26
CA GLN A 440 -1.27 -3.95 28.46
C GLN A 440 -0.10 -4.95 28.56
N CYS A 441 0.99 -4.67 27.87
CA CYS A 441 2.20 -5.47 27.98
C CYS A 441 2.72 -5.40 29.42
N ASN A 442 3.12 -6.55 29.97
CA ASN A 442 3.41 -6.74 31.41
C ASN A 442 4.59 -5.92 31.96
N GLY A 443 5.15 -4.98 31.19
CA GLY A 443 6.29 -4.16 31.59
C GLY A 443 6.06 -3.32 32.86
N GLU A 444 4.82 -2.97 33.23
CA GLU A 444 4.56 -2.34 34.53
C GLU A 444 4.59 -3.34 35.71
N GLU A 445 4.18 -4.60 35.51
CA GLU A 445 4.31 -5.64 36.54
C GLU A 445 5.76 -6.09 36.69
N ASP A 446 6.54 -6.13 35.61
CA ASP A 446 7.97 -6.46 35.67
C ASP A 446 8.80 -5.30 36.27
N LEU A 447 8.49 -4.04 35.96
CA LEU A 447 9.09 -2.89 36.65
C LEU A 447 8.71 -2.83 38.14
N ARG A 448 7.45 -3.14 38.48
CA ARG A 448 7.01 -3.27 39.88
C ARG A 448 7.64 -4.47 40.58
N ARG A 449 7.81 -5.62 39.91
CA ARG A 449 8.55 -6.78 40.45
C ARG A 449 10.02 -6.45 40.66
N ILE A 450 10.65 -5.70 39.76
CA ILE A 450 12.04 -5.25 39.92
C ILE A 450 12.15 -4.23 41.08
N GLU A 451 11.17 -3.35 41.27
CA GLU A 451 11.10 -2.46 42.45
C GLU A 451 10.81 -3.23 43.75
N GLU A 452 9.92 -4.23 43.73
CA GLU A 452 9.61 -5.10 44.87
C GLU A 452 10.80 -6.00 45.22
N GLU A 453 11.51 -6.60 44.25
CA GLU A 453 12.76 -7.35 44.49
C GLU A 453 13.89 -6.44 45.00
N LYS A 454 14.00 -5.20 44.53
CA LYS A 454 14.95 -4.22 45.12
C LYS A 454 14.61 -3.89 46.56
N THR A 455 13.32 -3.86 46.89
CA THR A 455 12.81 -3.60 48.25
C THR A 455 13.05 -4.81 49.17
N ASP A 456 12.85 -6.03 48.68
CA ASP A 456 13.11 -7.28 49.39
C ASP A 456 14.61 -7.59 49.57
N LEU A 457 15.46 -7.11 48.66
CA LEU A 457 16.93 -7.19 48.75
C LEU A 457 17.57 -6.04 49.55
N GLY A 458 16.78 -5.10 50.08
CA GLY A 458 17.26 -4.00 50.92
C GLY A 458 18.09 -2.93 50.18
N LEU A 459 17.96 -2.83 48.86
CA LEU A 459 18.65 -1.84 48.03
C LEU A 459 17.80 -0.58 47.93
N SER A 460 18.15 0.47 48.69
CA SER A 460 17.43 1.74 48.65
C SER A 460 17.53 2.42 47.28
N SER A 461 16.43 2.99 46.82
CA SER A 461 16.37 3.89 45.66
C SER A 461 17.42 5.01 45.76
N VAL A 462 18.35 5.03 44.82
CA VAL A 462 19.24 6.18 44.63
C VAL A 462 18.40 7.27 43.96
N ASN A 463 17.97 8.24 44.76
CA ASN A 463 17.52 9.54 44.25
C ASN A 463 18.66 10.17 43.46
N ILE A 464 18.52 10.24 42.13
CA ILE A 464 19.26 11.22 41.33
C ILE A 464 18.25 12.31 40.96
N ALA A 465 18.08 13.24 41.88
CA ALA A 465 17.59 14.57 41.57
C ALA A 465 18.82 15.50 41.51
N GLN A 466 19.33 15.73 40.30
CA GLN A 466 19.69 17.04 39.75
C GLN A 466 20.02 16.94 38.27
#